data_AF-A0A2T7SQL0-F1
#
_entry.id   AF-A0A2T7SQL0-F1
#
_cell.length_a   1.000
_cell.length_b   1.000
_cell.length_c   1.000
_cell.angle_alpha   90.00
_cell.angle_beta   90.00
_cell.angle_gamma   90.00
#
_symmetry.space_group_name_H-M   'P 1'
#
loop_
_entity.id
_entity.type
_entity.pdbx_description
1 polymer ?
#
loop_
_entity_poly.entity_id
_entity_poly.type
_entity_poly.pdbx_seq_one_letter_code
_entity_poly.pdbx_strand_id
1 'polypeptide(L)'
;MDIQTQAEKILHTWALQFHEWDDCPDGISIVPDGFAMDDDDNEDPQQPCYAIFVHRDSLSGEFPEHDTHGGIVVHRPKEEVCFYVWLDLSSGQEQEINMPDTELDLNEFYRMIVEIQRRYDEQ
;
A
#
# COMPACT_ATOMS: atom_id res chain seq x y z
N MET A 1 -1.28 14.13 15.48
CA MET A 1 -0.67 13.31 14.41
C MET A 1 -0.83 14.09 13.14
N ASP A 2 0.24 14.34 12.39
CA ASP A 2 0.14 14.96 11.07
C ASP A 2 -0.47 13.97 10.06
N ILE A 3 -0.83 14.47 8.88
CA ILE A 3 -1.59 13.70 7.88
C ILE A 3 -0.79 12.52 7.31
N GLN A 4 0.53 12.69 7.16
CA GLN A 4 1.41 11.64 6.66
C GLN A 4 1.45 10.50 7.67
N THR A 5 1.80 10.80 8.93
CA THR A 5 1.85 9.77 9.99
C THR A 5 0.51 9.04 10.15
N GLN A 6 -0.62 9.74 9.95
CA GLN A 6 -1.94 9.11 9.98
C GLN A 6 -2.16 8.16 8.80
N ALA A 7 -1.80 8.58 7.58
CA ALA A 7 -1.93 7.76 6.39
C ALA A 7 -1.00 6.53 6.43
N GLU A 8 0.24 6.68 6.90
CA GLU A 8 1.20 5.58 7.04
C GLU A 8 0.69 4.48 7.98
N LYS A 9 0.04 4.85 9.10
CA LYS A 9 -0.60 3.89 10.00
C LYS A 9 -1.77 3.14 9.36
N ILE A 10 -2.53 3.83 8.52
CA ILE A 10 -3.61 3.22 7.75
C ILE A 10 -3.01 2.24 6.73
N LEU A 11 -1.96 2.62 6.01
CA LEU A 11 -1.26 1.76 5.06
C LEU A 11 -0.72 0.49 5.73
N HIS A 12 -0.11 0.59 6.91
CA HIS A 12 0.29 -0.59 7.70
C HIS A 12 -0.89 -1.45 8.11
N THR A 13 -1.99 -0.82 8.54
CA THR A 13 -3.21 -1.53 8.91
C THR A 13 -3.78 -2.30 7.72
N TRP A 14 -3.85 -1.68 6.55
CA TRP A 14 -4.30 -2.31 5.31
C TRP A 14 -3.40 -3.48 4.90
N ALA A 15 -2.08 -3.30 4.93
CA ALA A 15 -1.15 -4.38 4.65
C ALA A 15 -1.33 -5.55 5.64
N LEU A 16 -1.52 -5.28 6.94
CA LEU A 16 -1.74 -6.31 7.97
C LEU A 16 -3.12 -6.98 7.92
N GLN A 17 -4.16 -6.29 7.45
CA GLN A 17 -5.51 -6.82 7.44
C GLN A 17 -5.83 -7.57 6.15
N PHE A 18 -5.35 -7.04 5.02
CA PHE A 18 -5.79 -7.48 3.69
C PHE A 18 -4.74 -8.31 2.96
N HIS A 19 -3.58 -8.58 3.55
CA HIS A 19 -2.58 -9.43 2.90
C HIS A 19 -3.03 -10.87 2.63
N GLU A 20 -4.02 -11.39 3.38
CA GLU A 20 -4.53 -12.77 3.21
C GLU A 20 -5.98 -12.82 2.69
N TRP A 21 -6.61 -11.67 2.43
CA TRP A 21 -8.05 -11.55 2.22
C TRP A 21 -8.35 -10.83 0.90
N ASP A 22 -9.37 -11.29 0.19
CA ASP A 22 -9.87 -10.68 -1.07
C ASP A 22 -10.75 -9.43 -0.79
N ASP A 23 -10.71 -8.90 0.44
CA ASP A 23 -11.44 -7.72 0.89
C ASP A 23 -10.43 -6.61 1.12
N CYS A 24 -10.61 -5.46 0.48
CA CYS A 24 -9.84 -4.26 0.72
C CYS A 24 -10.71 -3.04 0.40
N PRO A 25 -10.39 -1.84 0.92
CA PRO A 25 -11.15 -0.64 0.61
C PRO A 25 -11.31 -0.42 -0.89
N ASP A 26 -12.51 -0.01 -1.28
CA ASP A 26 -12.79 0.42 -2.64
C ASP A 26 -11.83 1.54 -3.07
N GLY A 27 -11.35 1.44 -4.30
CA GLY A 27 -10.48 2.44 -4.90
C GLY A 27 -9.00 2.31 -4.55
N ILE A 28 -8.52 1.22 -3.94
CA ILE A 28 -7.08 0.94 -3.85
C ILE A 28 -6.74 -0.41 -4.50
N SER A 29 -5.45 -0.67 -4.69
CA SER A 29 -4.94 -1.99 -5.08
C SER A 29 -3.79 -2.38 -4.17
N ILE A 30 -3.79 -3.62 -3.67
CA ILE A 30 -2.72 -4.17 -2.82
C ILE A 30 -2.15 -5.39 -3.53
N VAL A 31 -0.83 -5.41 -3.70
CA VAL A 31 -0.11 -6.47 -4.42
C VAL A 31 1.08 -6.94 -3.58
N PRO A 32 1.30 -8.26 -3.39
CA PRO A 32 2.52 -8.76 -2.77
C PRO A 32 3.76 -8.39 -3.59
N ASP A 33 4.78 -7.84 -2.95
CA ASP A 33 6.00 -7.34 -3.63
C ASP A 33 7.28 -8.07 -3.17
N GLY A 34 7.18 -9.06 -2.29
CA GLY A 34 8.27 -9.95 -1.90
C GLY A 34 8.51 -10.01 -0.39
N PHE A 35 9.71 -10.42 -0.01
CA PHE A 35 10.13 -10.63 1.38
C PHE A 35 11.52 -10.04 1.61
N ALA A 36 11.81 -9.66 2.85
CA ALA A 36 13.17 -9.27 3.24
C ALA A 36 14.08 -10.51 3.22
N MET A 37 15.39 -10.28 3.11
CA MET A 37 16.37 -11.36 3.18
C MET A 37 16.83 -11.57 4.63
N ASP A 38 16.96 -12.82 5.05
CA ASP A 38 17.58 -13.20 6.32
C ASP A 38 19.13 -13.17 6.24
N ASP A 39 19.79 -13.43 7.37
CA ASP A 39 21.26 -13.43 7.47
C ASP A 39 21.94 -14.50 6.59
N ASP A 40 21.18 -15.48 6.08
CA ASP A 40 21.64 -16.57 5.22
C ASP A 40 21.25 -16.35 3.74
N ASP A 41 20.85 -15.12 3.37
CA ASP A 41 20.40 -14.73 2.01
C ASP A 41 19.18 -15.56 1.53
N ASN A 42 18.25 -15.93 2.42
CA ASN A 42 16.95 -16.50 2.06
C ASN A 42 15.82 -15.50 2.30
N GLU A 43 14.73 -15.62 1.57
CA GLU A 43 13.51 -14.86 1.85
C GLU A 43 12.96 -15.20 3.24
N ASP A 44 12.67 -14.18 4.05
CA ASP A 44 12.06 -14.30 5.37
C ASP A 44 10.54 -14.07 5.28
N PRO A 45 9.70 -15.12 5.38
CA PRO A 45 8.24 -15.00 5.32
C PRO A 45 7.65 -14.14 6.44
N GLN A 46 8.40 -13.89 7.51
CA GLN A 46 7.97 -13.03 8.62
C GLN A 46 8.12 -11.54 8.29
N GLN A 47 8.80 -11.20 7.20
CA GLN A 47 9.04 -9.83 6.77
C GLN A 47 8.58 -9.57 5.33
N PRO A 48 7.26 -9.68 5.05
CA PRO A 48 6.72 -9.43 3.72
C PRO A 48 6.67 -7.94 3.38
N CYS A 49 6.66 -7.66 2.08
CA CYS A 49 6.38 -6.35 1.50
C CYS A 49 5.11 -6.38 0.65
N TYR A 50 4.33 -5.31 0.73
CA TYR A 50 3.18 -5.08 -0.13
C TYR A 50 3.29 -3.74 -0.84
N ALA A 51 3.03 -3.74 -2.14
CA ALA A 51 2.82 -2.54 -2.93
C ALA A 51 1.34 -2.14 -2.83
N ILE A 52 1.07 -0.99 -2.22
CA ILE A 52 -0.26 -0.39 -2.12
C ILE A 52 -0.35 0.77 -3.09
N PHE A 53 -1.26 0.69 -4.05
CA PHE A 53 -1.50 1.72 -5.04
C PHE A 53 -2.75 2.53 -4.69
N VAL A 54 -2.61 3.85 -4.76
CA VAL A 54 -3.71 4.80 -4.64
C VAL A 54 -3.71 5.65 -5.91
N HIS A 55 -4.80 5.60 -6.68
CA HIS A 55 -4.97 6.36 -7.91
C HIS A 55 -5.62 7.72 -7.60
N ARG A 56 -5.37 8.75 -8.41
CA ARG A 56 -5.96 10.09 -8.22
C ARG A 56 -7.50 10.08 -8.20
N ASP A 57 -8.10 9.06 -8.83
CA ASP A 57 -9.55 8.87 -8.91
C ASP A 57 -10.08 7.86 -7.87
N SER A 58 -9.26 7.39 -6.92
CA SER A 58 -9.64 6.38 -5.93
C SER A 58 -10.90 6.72 -5.12
N LEU A 59 -11.17 8.00 -4.88
CA LEU A 59 -12.40 8.43 -4.18
C LEU A 59 -13.68 8.24 -5.00
N SER A 60 -13.59 7.81 -6.27
CA SER A 60 -14.75 7.42 -7.08
C SER A 60 -15.18 5.96 -6.87
N GLY A 61 -14.38 5.15 -6.16
CA GLY A 61 -14.72 3.81 -5.70
C GLY A 61 -14.10 2.67 -6.51
N GLU A 62 -13.77 2.85 -7.79
CA GLU A 62 -13.13 1.80 -8.59
C GLU A 62 -11.64 2.10 -8.80
N PHE A 63 -10.79 1.12 -8.52
CA PHE A 63 -9.37 1.19 -8.88
C PHE A 63 -9.18 0.72 -10.33
N PRO A 64 -8.50 1.48 -11.20
CA PRO A 64 -8.31 1.09 -12.59
C PRO A 64 -7.39 -0.14 -12.70
N GLU A 65 -7.72 -1.10 -13.57
CA GLU A 65 -6.90 -2.29 -13.80
C GLU A 65 -5.46 -1.89 -14.17
N HIS A 66 -4.47 -2.54 -13.54
CA HIS A 66 -3.06 -2.34 -13.85
C HIS A 66 -2.68 -2.99 -15.16
N ASP A 67 -1.83 -2.31 -15.93
CA ASP A 67 -1.08 -2.99 -16.98
C ASP A 67 -0.03 -3.90 -16.34
N THR A 68 0.14 -5.10 -16.88
CA THR A 68 1.18 -6.04 -16.44
C THR A 68 2.14 -6.36 -17.56
N HIS A 69 3.43 -6.41 -17.25
CA HIS A 69 4.47 -6.84 -18.19
C HIS A 69 5.29 -7.95 -17.58
N GLY A 70 5.19 -9.16 -18.15
CA GLY A 70 5.91 -10.33 -17.61
C GLY A 70 5.46 -10.74 -16.20
N GLY A 71 4.21 -10.44 -15.83
CA GLY A 71 3.67 -10.71 -14.49
C GLY A 71 3.98 -9.62 -13.45
N ILE A 72 4.65 -8.54 -13.85
CA ILE A 72 4.97 -7.40 -12.98
C ILE A 72 3.98 -6.27 -13.26
N VAL A 73 3.44 -5.67 -12.19
CA VAL A 73 2.57 -4.49 -12.26
C VAL A 73 3.34 -3.28 -12.75
N VAL A 74 2.80 -2.58 -13.74
CA VAL A 74 3.40 -1.36 -14.29
C VAL A 74 2.83 -0.16 -13.55
N HIS A 75 3.66 0.45 -12.71
CA HIS A 75 3.31 1.67 -11.98
C HIS A 75 3.07 2.87 -12.92
N ARG A 76 2.09 3.73 -12.57
CA ARG A 76 1.73 4.97 -13.29
C ARG A 76 2.06 6.24 -12.47
N PRO A 77 3.32 6.73 -12.43
CA PRO A 77 3.76 7.84 -11.56
C PRO A 77 2.98 9.17 -11.67
N LYS A 78 2.24 9.38 -12.77
CA LYS A 78 1.44 10.58 -13.05
C LYS A 78 -0.02 10.46 -12.64
N GLU A 79 -0.44 9.28 -12.21
CA GLU A 79 -1.85 8.97 -11.97
C GLU A 79 -2.07 8.30 -10.62
N GLU A 80 -1.08 7.59 -10.11
CA GLU A 80 -1.14 6.93 -8.82
C GLU A 80 0.14 7.12 -8.01
N VAL A 81 0.03 6.91 -6.70
CA VAL A 81 1.17 6.76 -5.79
C VAL A 81 1.23 5.30 -5.37
N CYS A 82 2.43 4.72 -5.41
CA CYS A 82 2.71 3.39 -4.89
C CYS A 82 3.41 3.51 -3.53
N PHE A 83 2.97 2.75 -2.54
CA PHE A 83 3.59 2.68 -1.22
C PHE A 83 4.07 1.24 -1.01
N TYR A 84 5.36 1.06 -0.84
CA TYR A 84 5.94 -0.22 -0.40
C TYR A 84 5.89 -0.28 1.11
N VAL A 85 4.96 -1.08 1.62
CA VAL A 85 4.72 -1.26 3.04
C VAL A 85 5.39 -2.55 3.49
N TRP A 86 6.45 -2.41 4.26
CA TRP A 86 7.12 -3.53 4.90
C TRP A 86 6.44 -3.86 6.22
N LEU A 87 6.31 -5.15 6.52
CA LEU A 87 5.78 -5.64 7.79
C LEU A 87 6.85 -6.43 8.53
N ASP A 88 6.81 -6.43 9.85
CA ASP A 88 7.48 -7.43 10.68
C ASP A 88 6.42 -8.18 11.48
N LEU A 89 6.03 -9.35 10.98
CA LEU A 89 5.03 -10.19 11.61
C LEU A 89 5.53 -10.83 12.91
N SER A 90 6.86 -10.89 13.12
CA SER A 90 7.45 -11.49 14.31
C SER A 90 7.36 -10.55 15.53
N SER A 91 7.56 -9.25 15.31
CA SER A 91 7.49 -8.24 16.36
C SER A 91 6.16 -7.49 16.39
N GLY A 92 5.37 -7.58 15.32
CA GLY A 92 4.14 -6.82 15.13
C GLY A 92 4.41 -5.31 15.00
N GLN A 93 5.64 -4.92 14.68
CA GLN A 93 6.03 -3.51 14.54
C GLN A 93 5.78 -3.00 13.12
N GLU A 94 5.33 -1.74 13.03
CA GLU A 94 5.31 -0.95 11.80
C GLU A 94 6.76 -0.77 11.31
N GLN A 95 7.07 -1.23 10.09
CA GLN A 95 8.36 -0.98 9.46
C GLN A 95 8.31 0.27 8.57
N GLU A 96 9.42 0.57 7.89
CA GLU A 96 9.49 1.72 7.00
C GLU A 96 8.56 1.56 5.79
N ILE A 97 7.90 2.66 5.40
CA ILE A 97 7.20 2.78 4.12
C ILE A 97 8.14 3.45 3.13
N ASN A 98 8.43 2.74 2.05
CA ASN A 98 9.21 3.26 0.93
C ASN A 98 8.28 3.66 -0.20
N MET A 99 8.69 4.65 -1.01
CA MET A 99 7.92 5.10 -2.16
C MET A 99 8.83 5.13 -3.39
N PRO A 100 8.43 4.51 -4.51
CA PRO A 100 9.08 4.74 -5.80
C PRO A 100 8.77 6.14 -6.32
N ASP A 101 9.38 6.52 -7.44
CA ASP A 101 9.18 7.84 -8.06
C ASP A 101 7.70 8.14 -8.34
N THR A 102 7.23 9.30 -7.89
CA THR A 102 5.91 9.86 -8.19
C THR A 102 6.03 11.32 -8.62
N GLU A 103 5.15 11.75 -9.54
CA GLU A 103 5.03 13.14 -9.98
C GLU A 103 3.89 13.90 -9.27
N LEU A 104 3.28 13.29 -8.25
CA LEU A 104 2.04 13.74 -7.61
C LEU A 104 2.29 14.42 -6.24
N ASP A 105 1.32 15.22 -5.78
CA ASP A 105 1.37 15.81 -4.44
C ASP A 105 0.99 14.77 -3.38
N LEU A 106 2.00 14.24 -2.68
CA LEU A 106 1.82 13.25 -1.61
C LEU A 106 0.81 13.70 -0.54
N ASN A 107 0.70 15.00 -0.23
CA ASN A 107 -0.26 15.46 0.77
C ASN A 107 -1.71 15.28 0.32
N GLU A 108 -1.99 15.31 -0.98
CA GLU A 108 -3.32 14.98 -1.51
C GLU A 108 -3.63 13.50 -1.27
N PHE A 109 -2.69 12.62 -1.60
CA PHE A 109 -2.84 11.18 -1.44
C PHE A 109 -2.93 10.73 0.02
N TYR A 110 -2.18 11.35 0.94
CA TYR A 110 -2.36 11.09 2.37
C TYR A 110 -3.77 11.46 2.86
N ARG A 111 -4.35 12.55 2.36
CA ARG A 111 -5.75 12.90 2.69
C ARG A 111 -6.73 11.90 2.08
N MET A 112 -6.47 11.44 0.86
CA MET A 112 -7.31 10.43 0.22
C MET A 112 -7.30 9.12 1.00
N ILE A 113 -6.13 8.64 1.44
CA ILE A 113 -6.00 7.42 2.27
C ILE A 113 -6.87 7.52 3.53
N VAL A 114 -6.80 8.64 4.23
CA VAL A 114 -7.62 8.87 5.44
C VAL A 114 -9.12 8.86 5.12
N GLU A 115 -9.53 9.46 4.00
CA GLU A 115 -10.93 9.48 3.58
C GLU A 115 -11.42 8.10 3.11
N ILE A 116 -10.58 7.32 2.41
CA ILE A 116 -10.89 5.95 1.99
C ILE A 116 -11.11 5.07 3.23
N GLN A 117 -10.21 5.13 4.22
CA GLN A 117 -10.39 4.40 5.49
C GLN A 117 -11.70 4.80 6.17
N ARG A 118 -11.99 6.10 6.26
CA ARG A 118 -13.24 6.59 6.89
C ARG A 118 -14.48 6.00 6.22
N ARG A 119 -14.49 5.91 4.88
CA ARG A 119 -15.60 5.31 4.13
C ARG A 119 -15.69 3.80 4.32
N TYR A 120 -14.56 3.12 4.40
CA TYR A 120 -14.51 1.68 4.65
C TYR A 120 -15.07 1.35 6.05
N ASP A 121 -14.71 2.13 7.07
CA ASP A 121 -15.20 1.96 8.45
C ASP A 121 -16.71 2.23 8.63
N GLU A 122 -17.35 2.93 7.69
CA GLU A 122 -18.76 3.32 7.74
C GLU A 122 -19.71 2.33 7.04
N GLN A 123 -19.17 1.28 6.41
CA GLN A 123 -19.92 0.23 5.72
C GLN A 123 -20.39 -0.88 6.68
#